data_AF-A0A952KS26-F1
#
_entry.id   AF-A0A952KS26-F1
#
_cell.length_a   1.000
_cell.length_b   1.000
_cell.length_c   1.000
_cell.angle_alpha   90.00
_cell.angle_beta   90.00
_cell.angle_gamma   90.00
#
_symmetry.space_group_name_H-M   'P 1'
#
loop_
_entity.id
_entity.type
_entity.pdbx_description
1 polymer ?
#
loop_
_entity_poly.entity_id
_entity_poly.type
_entity_poly.pdbx_seq_one_letter_code
_entity_poly.pdbx_strand_id
1 'polypeptide(L)'
;MINVVYRIGDTYIPEALDQLNHFLCDSHNQQVTPIDPRTFDVLHTMLAKLNKPDGVIDILSGYRSKETNDALRASGTTNAAEHSQHIEAKAIDLRVSGVSAKLLRDAALSLEAGGVGYYPRSQFVHVDVGPTRQWTYTASHAHHRRTRKTKRS
;
A
#
# COMPACT_ATOMS: atom_id res chain seq x y z
N MET A 1 -9.63 15.07 -3.47
CA MET A 1 -10.00 14.71 -2.09
C MET A 1 -11.37 14.07 -2.12
N ILE A 2 -11.59 13.01 -1.36
CA ILE A 2 -12.89 12.33 -1.26
C ILE A 2 -13.28 12.26 0.22
N ASN A 3 -14.57 12.40 0.51
CA ASN A 3 -15.13 12.20 1.85
C ASN A 3 -16.44 11.44 1.70
N VAL A 4 -16.46 10.19 2.16
CA VAL A 4 -17.61 9.29 2.02
C VAL A 4 -17.76 8.43 3.26
N VAL A 5 -19.00 8.06 3.56
CA VAL A 5 -19.31 6.98 4.51
C VAL A 5 -19.38 5.69 3.70
N TYR A 6 -18.40 4.80 3.86
CA TYR A 6 -18.33 3.56 3.08
C TYR A 6 -19.17 2.42 3.66
N ARG A 7 -19.55 2.51 4.95
CA ARG A 7 -20.29 1.48 5.70
C ARG A 7 -21.11 2.09 6.84
N ILE A 8 -22.27 1.49 7.14
CA ILE A 8 -23.09 1.77 8.32
C ILE A 8 -23.36 0.45 9.05
N GLY A 9 -23.00 0.36 10.33
CA GLY A 9 -23.01 -0.94 11.02
C GLY A 9 -22.16 -1.93 10.22
N ASP A 10 -22.63 -3.16 9.99
CA ASP A 10 -21.89 -4.15 9.21
C ASP A 10 -22.18 -4.14 7.70
N THR A 11 -22.88 -3.10 7.21
CA THR A 11 -23.34 -3.02 5.82
C THR A 11 -22.55 -1.99 5.03
N TYR A 12 -21.80 -2.45 4.01
CA TYR A 12 -21.14 -1.56 3.05
C TYR A 12 -22.17 -0.83 2.16
N ILE A 13 -21.86 0.41 1.80
CA ILE A 13 -22.69 1.23 0.91
C ILE A 13 -22.16 1.11 -0.52
N PRO A 14 -22.87 0.43 -1.44
CA PRO A 14 -22.37 0.17 -2.80
C PRO A 14 -21.94 1.44 -3.55
N GLU A 15 -22.72 2.51 -3.46
CA GLU A 15 -22.45 3.77 -4.16
C GLU A 15 -21.20 4.48 -3.63
N ALA A 16 -20.87 4.29 -2.35
CA ALA A 16 -19.64 4.81 -1.76
C ALA A 16 -18.44 3.95 -2.17
N LEU A 17 -18.61 2.63 -2.24
CA LEU A 17 -17.58 1.73 -2.74
C LEU A 17 -17.24 2.04 -4.21
N ASP A 18 -18.23 2.33 -5.05
CA ASP A 18 -17.99 2.71 -6.45
C ASP A 18 -17.17 4.00 -6.55
N GLN A 19 -17.50 5.03 -5.76
CA GLN A 19 -16.71 6.25 -5.69
C GLN A 19 -15.25 5.97 -5.24
N LEU A 20 -15.08 5.08 -4.26
CA LEU A 20 -13.75 4.66 -3.79
C LEU A 20 -13.00 3.86 -4.87
N ASN A 21 -13.66 2.98 -5.60
CA ASN A 21 -13.08 2.20 -6.70
C ASN A 21 -12.55 3.13 -7.80
N HIS A 22 -13.32 4.15 -8.16
CA HIS A 22 -12.88 5.18 -9.10
C HIS A 22 -11.72 6.01 -8.53
N PHE A 23 -11.78 6.40 -7.26
CA PHE A 23 -10.72 7.18 -6.62
C PHE A 23 -9.40 6.40 -6.49
N LEU A 24 -9.48 5.08 -6.28
CA LEU A 24 -8.35 4.18 -6.07
C LEU A 24 -7.96 3.38 -7.32
N CYS A 25 -8.47 3.78 -8.50
CA CYS A 25 -8.12 3.14 -9.76
C CYS A 25 -6.62 3.24 -10.07
N ASP A 26 -6.17 2.46 -11.04
CA ASP A 26 -4.77 2.57 -11.49
C ASP A 26 -4.54 3.93 -12.14
N SER A 27 -3.73 4.77 -11.51
CA SER A 27 -3.45 6.14 -11.96
C SER A 27 -2.73 6.23 -13.31
N HIS A 28 -2.19 5.12 -13.84
CA HIS A 28 -1.43 5.11 -15.09
C HIS A 28 -2.34 4.90 -16.30
N ASN A 29 -3.37 4.07 -16.17
CA ASN A 29 -4.26 3.72 -17.28
C ASN A 29 -5.76 3.84 -16.94
N GLN A 30 -6.08 4.41 -15.77
CA GLN A 30 -7.43 4.65 -15.28
C GLN A 30 -8.31 3.40 -15.18
N GLN A 31 -7.71 2.20 -15.16
CA GLN A 31 -8.46 0.97 -14.99
C GLN A 31 -9.06 0.90 -13.58
N VAL A 32 -10.38 0.77 -13.53
CA VAL A 32 -11.14 0.65 -12.29
C VAL A 32 -11.39 -0.82 -12.02
N THR A 33 -11.24 -1.23 -10.76
CA THR A 33 -11.55 -2.59 -10.29
C THR A 33 -12.13 -2.47 -8.88
N PRO A 34 -13.12 -3.31 -8.51
CA PRO A 34 -13.65 -3.33 -7.16
C PRO A 34 -12.54 -3.62 -6.14
N ILE A 35 -12.25 -2.64 -5.28
CA ILE A 35 -11.37 -2.81 -4.13
C ILE A 35 -12.09 -3.64 -3.08
N ASP A 36 -11.38 -4.58 -2.45
CA ASP A 36 -11.89 -5.37 -1.34
C ASP A 36 -12.28 -4.44 -0.18
N PRO A 37 -13.56 -4.34 0.21
CA PRO A 37 -14.00 -3.34 1.19
C PRO A 37 -13.32 -3.43 2.55
N ARG A 38 -12.77 -4.60 2.90
CA ARG A 38 -12.00 -4.81 4.13
C ARG A 38 -10.76 -3.94 4.20
N THR A 39 -10.22 -3.48 3.06
CA THR A 39 -9.11 -2.51 3.08
C THR A 39 -9.55 -1.20 3.74
N PHE A 40 -10.80 -0.78 3.56
CA PHE A 40 -11.33 0.43 4.20
C PHE A 40 -11.56 0.24 5.69
N ASP A 41 -11.95 -0.96 6.13
CA ASP A 41 -12.02 -1.31 7.56
C ASP A 41 -10.64 -1.24 8.23
N VAL A 42 -9.58 -1.69 7.55
CA VAL A 42 -8.20 -1.55 8.02
C VAL A 42 -7.85 -0.08 8.22
N LEU A 43 -8.10 0.77 7.21
CA LEU A 43 -7.82 2.21 7.30
C LEU A 43 -8.57 2.87 8.47
N HIS A 44 -9.87 2.59 8.59
CA HIS A 44 -10.70 3.12 9.67
C HIS A 44 -10.18 2.70 11.04
N THR A 45 -9.86 1.41 11.22
CA THR A 45 -9.39 0.87 12.50
C THR A 45 -8.00 1.41 12.85
N MET A 46 -7.12 1.61 11.85
CA MET A 46 -5.82 2.26 12.06
C MET A 46 -5.98 3.69 12.59
N LEU A 47 -6.86 4.49 11.97
CA LEU A 47 -7.15 5.86 12.41
C LEU A 47 -7.70 5.90 13.85
N ALA A 48 -8.64 5.01 14.18
CA ALA A 48 -9.17 4.88 15.53
C ALA A 48 -8.07 4.53 16.55
N LYS A 49 -7.20 3.56 16.24
CA LYS A 49 -6.06 3.19 17.10
C LYS A 49 -5.05 4.32 17.31
N LEU A 50 -4.88 5.17 16.30
CA LEU A 50 -4.00 6.34 16.37
C LEU A 50 -4.67 7.54 17.06
N ASN A 51 -5.89 7.38 17.60
CA ASN A 51 -6.71 8.44 18.16
C ASN A 51 -6.90 9.62 17.19
N LYS A 52 -7.13 9.29 15.91
CA LYS A 52 -7.32 10.23 14.80
C LYS A 52 -8.52 9.81 13.93
N PRO A 53 -9.74 9.70 14.49
CA PRO A 53 -10.91 9.26 13.73
C PRO A 53 -11.18 10.12 12.48
N ASP A 54 -10.86 11.41 12.53
CA ASP A 54 -11.00 12.36 11.42
C ASP A 54 -9.66 12.63 10.69
N GLY A 55 -8.69 11.73 10.84
CA GLY A 55 -7.36 11.87 10.24
C GLY A 55 -7.42 11.85 8.71
N VAL A 56 -6.66 12.76 8.07
CA VAL A 56 -6.52 12.77 6.62
C VAL A 56 -5.51 11.71 6.19
N ILE A 57 -5.97 10.81 5.31
CA ILE A 57 -5.14 9.77 4.68
C ILE A 57 -4.69 10.28 3.32
N ASP A 58 -3.37 10.31 3.11
CA ASP A 58 -2.78 10.57 1.79
C ASP A 58 -2.52 9.23 1.11
N ILE A 59 -3.28 8.94 0.07
CA ILE A 59 -3.14 7.71 -0.72
C ILE A 59 -2.05 7.91 -1.77
N LEU A 60 -1.09 7.00 -1.81
CA LEU A 60 -0.04 6.96 -2.83
C LEU A 60 -0.44 6.04 -3.98
N SER A 61 -1.04 4.88 -3.68
CA SER A 61 -1.58 3.97 -4.69
C SER A 61 -2.65 3.05 -4.13
N GLY A 62 -3.62 2.69 -4.98
CA GLY A 62 -4.69 1.72 -4.72
C GLY A 62 -4.54 0.51 -5.66
N TYR A 63 -5.56 0.23 -6.47
CA TYR A 63 -5.47 -0.82 -7.49
C TYR A 63 -4.34 -0.53 -8.49
N ARG A 64 -3.69 -1.58 -8.96
CA ARG A 64 -2.67 -1.52 -10.02
C ARG A 64 -2.96 -2.61 -11.04
N SER A 65 -3.14 -2.21 -12.30
CA SER A 65 -3.28 -3.16 -13.39
C SER A 65 -2.03 -4.04 -13.54
N LYS A 66 -2.21 -5.23 -14.11
CA LYS A 66 -1.10 -6.14 -14.40
C LYS A 66 -0.03 -5.47 -15.28
N GLU A 67 -0.47 -4.71 -16.29
CA GLU A 67 0.39 -3.95 -17.20
C GLU A 67 1.28 -2.96 -16.45
N THR A 68 0.69 -2.11 -15.61
CA THR A 68 1.44 -1.16 -14.77
C THR A 68 2.41 -1.87 -13.83
N ASN A 69 1.98 -2.99 -13.22
CA ASN A 69 2.84 -3.74 -12.33
C ASN A 69 4.06 -4.33 -13.04
N ASP A 70 3.86 -4.90 -14.24
CA ASP A 70 4.94 -5.46 -15.04
C ASP A 70 5.91 -4.35 -15.52
N ALA A 71 5.39 -3.17 -15.88
CA ALA A 71 6.23 -2.02 -16.20
C ALA A 71 7.08 -1.54 -15.00
N LEU A 72 6.50 -1.47 -13.80
CA LEU A 72 7.23 -1.11 -12.57
C LEU A 72 8.25 -2.15 -12.12
N ARG A 73 8.01 -3.43 -12.45
CA ARG A 73 9.00 -4.50 -12.26
C ARG A 73 10.16 -4.33 -13.23
N ALA A 74 9.85 -4.08 -14.51
CA ALA A 74 10.85 -3.92 -15.56
C ALA A 74 11.73 -2.67 -15.37
N SER A 75 11.23 -1.61 -14.74
CA SER A 75 12.00 -0.38 -14.49
C SER A 75 13.16 -0.58 -13.51
N GLY A 76 13.09 -1.60 -12.65
CA GLY A 76 14.07 -1.82 -11.57
C GLY A 76 14.10 -0.72 -10.50
N THR A 77 13.16 0.22 -10.54
CA THR A 77 13.06 1.34 -9.58
C THR A 77 12.18 1.02 -8.39
N THR A 78 11.46 -0.11 -8.44
CA THR A 78 10.55 -0.57 -7.38
C THR A 78 10.77 -2.06 -7.09
N ASN A 79 10.43 -2.52 -5.88
CA ASN A 79 10.33 -3.94 -5.56
C ASN A 79 8.89 -4.45 -5.77
N ALA A 80 8.25 -4.06 -6.88
CA ALA A 80 6.93 -4.58 -7.22
C ALA A 80 6.97 -6.11 -7.31
N ALA A 81 6.10 -6.79 -6.57
CA ALA A 81 5.98 -8.24 -6.62
C ALA A 81 5.18 -8.68 -7.86
N GLU A 82 5.47 -9.87 -8.39
CA GLU A 82 4.71 -10.46 -9.49
C GLU A 82 3.24 -10.69 -9.11
N HIS A 83 2.99 -11.23 -7.92
CA HIS A 83 1.67 -11.45 -7.34
C HIS A 83 1.38 -10.40 -6.27
N SER A 84 1.33 -9.13 -6.69
CA SER A 84 1.09 -7.99 -5.80
C SER A 84 -0.38 -7.94 -5.34
N GLN A 85 -0.61 -7.65 -4.06
CA GLN A 85 -1.97 -7.42 -3.54
C GLN A 85 -2.64 -6.16 -4.15
N HIS A 86 -1.87 -5.27 -4.78
CA HIS A 86 -2.44 -4.17 -5.58
C HIS A 86 -3.10 -4.66 -6.87
N ILE A 87 -2.60 -5.74 -7.49
CA ILE A 87 -3.25 -6.36 -8.66
C ILE A 87 -4.55 -7.05 -8.23
N GLU A 88 -4.55 -7.63 -7.05
CA GLU A 88 -5.73 -8.29 -6.46
C GLU A 88 -6.76 -7.30 -5.89
N ALA A 89 -6.56 -5.99 -6.07
CA ALA A 89 -7.42 -4.93 -5.53
C ALA A 89 -7.61 -5.01 -4.00
N LYS A 90 -6.58 -5.45 -3.28
CA LYS A 90 -6.58 -5.74 -1.83
C LYS A 90 -5.57 -4.92 -1.04
N ALA A 91 -4.94 -3.92 -1.65
CA ALA A 91 -3.85 -3.18 -1.03
C ALA A 91 -3.93 -1.67 -1.26
N ILE A 92 -3.40 -0.93 -0.29
CA ILE A 92 -3.28 0.52 -0.32
C ILE A 92 -1.91 0.92 0.21
N ASP A 93 -1.21 1.78 -0.53
CA ASP A 93 -0.03 2.49 -0.04
C ASP A 93 -0.47 3.87 0.47
N LEU A 94 -0.15 4.20 1.73
CA LEU A 94 -0.67 5.40 2.37
C LEU A 94 0.28 6.10 3.35
N ARG A 95 -0.05 7.35 3.64
CA ARG A 95 0.40 8.14 4.79
C ARG A 95 -0.81 8.67 5.56
N VAL A 96 -0.57 9.08 6.80
CA VAL A 96 -1.57 9.81 7.59
C VAL A 96 -0.95 11.13 8.04
N SER A 97 -1.63 12.24 7.76
CA SER A 97 -1.16 13.57 8.11
C SER A 97 -0.89 13.69 9.61
N GLY A 98 0.33 14.12 9.97
CA GLY A 98 0.77 14.25 11.35
C GLY A 98 1.06 12.92 12.08
N VAL A 99 1.17 11.80 11.36
CA VAL A 99 1.58 10.48 11.91
C VAL A 99 2.85 10.02 11.23
N SER A 100 3.87 9.65 12.01
CA SER A 100 5.08 9.05 11.43
C SER A 100 4.79 7.70 10.81
N ALA A 101 5.47 7.36 9.71
CA ALA A 101 5.31 6.05 9.06
C ALA A 101 5.60 4.87 10.02
N LYS A 102 6.46 5.08 11.04
CA LYS A 102 6.73 4.09 12.08
C LYS A 102 5.49 3.81 12.95
N LEU A 103 4.84 4.86 13.46
CA LEU A 103 3.62 4.71 14.25
C LEU A 103 2.47 4.14 13.42
N LEU A 104 2.37 4.56 12.15
CA LEU A 104 1.37 4.04 11.22
C LEU A 104 1.55 2.54 10.98
N ARG A 105 2.81 2.09 10.78
CA ARG A 105 3.16 0.68 10.66
C ARG A 105 2.77 -0.09 11.93
N ASP A 106 3.12 0.43 13.10
CA ASP A 106 2.86 -0.26 14.37
C ASP A 106 1.35 -0.42 14.61
N ALA A 107 0.56 0.60 14.26
CA ALA A 107 -0.90 0.52 14.27
C ALA A 107 -1.41 -0.55 13.30
N ALA A 108 -0.92 -0.58 12.05
CA ALA A 108 -1.32 -1.57 11.05
C ALA A 108 -0.97 -3.01 11.48
N LEU A 109 0.26 -3.24 11.98
CA LEU A 109 0.71 -4.55 12.45
C LEU A 109 -0.17 -5.08 13.59
N SER A 110 -0.62 -4.20 14.49
CA SER A 110 -1.48 -4.59 15.62
C SER A 110 -2.87 -5.09 15.22
N LEU A 111 -3.27 -4.93 13.95
CA LEU A 111 -4.55 -5.39 13.44
C LEU A 111 -4.52 -6.84 12.97
N GLU A 112 -3.34 -7.35 12.61
CA GLU A 112 -3.17 -8.69 12.02
C GLU A 112 -4.10 -8.97 10.82
N ALA A 113 -4.58 -7.92 10.16
CA ALA A 113 -5.61 -7.98 9.11
C ALA A 113 -5.07 -8.40 7.74
N GLY A 114 -3.74 -8.43 7.57
CA GLY A 114 -3.06 -8.85 6.36
C GLY A 114 -1.61 -8.38 6.31
N GLY A 115 -1.09 -8.13 5.11
CA GLY A 115 0.31 -7.74 4.92
C GLY A 115 0.58 -6.27 5.28
N VAL A 116 1.75 -6.01 5.89
CA VAL A 116 2.23 -4.66 6.21
C VAL A 116 3.65 -4.44 5.68
N GLY A 117 3.81 -3.49 4.77
CA GLY A 117 5.09 -3.05 4.24
C GLY A 117 5.52 -1.70 4.80
N TYR A 118 6.74 -1.60 5.34
CA TYR A 118 7.27 -0.37 5.88
C TYR A 118 8.34 0.26 4.98
N TYR A 119 8.14 1.51 4.57
CA TYR A 119 9.04 2.24 3.67
C TYR A 119 9.65 3.45 4.39
N PRO A 120 10.70 3.26 5.22
CA PRO A 120 11.25 4.33 6.06
C PRO A 120 11.85 5.49 5.28
N ARG A 121 12.41 5.27 4.09
CA ARG A 121 12.98 6.39 3.29
C ARG A 121 11.90 7.23 2.63
N SER A 122 10.90 6.57 2.04
CA SER A 122 9.78 7.24 1.38
C SER A 122 8.66 7.64 2.34
N GLN A 123 8.79 7.31 3.63
CA GLN A 123 7.84 7.65 4.70
C GLN A 123 6.39 7.27 4.35
N PHE A 124 6.14 6.02 3.95
CA PHE A 124 4.79 5.50 3.77
C PHE A 124 4.68 4.05 4.28
N VAL A 125 3.44 3.57 4.40
CA VAL A 125 3.12 2.19 4.78
C VAL A 125 2.24 1.58 3.70
N HIS A 126 2.54 0.33 3.34
CA HIS A 126 1.67 -0.54 2.58
C HIS A 126 0.82 -1.35 3.55
N VAL A 127 -0.49 -1.44 3.29
CA VAL A 127 -1.39 -2.36 3.98
C VAL A 127 -2.22 -3.15 2.98
N ASP A 128 -2.50 -4.40 3.28
CA ASP A 128 -3.38 -5.25 2.50
C ASP A 128 -4.23 -6.19 3.35
N VAL A 129 -5.21 -6.85 2.73
CA VAL A 129 -6.10 -7.85 3.35
C VAL A 129 -5.86 -9.28 2.84
N GLY A 130 -4.63 -9.55 2.38
CA GLY A 130 -4.14 -10.87 2.04
C GLY A 130 -3.57 -11.63 3.26
N PRO A 131 -2.70 -12.63 3.05
CA PRO A 131 -2.04 -13.33 4.16
C PRO A 131 -1.17 -12.39 5.02
N THR A 132 -1.23 -12.56 6.34
CA THR A 132 -0.45 -11.81 7.31
C THR A 132 1.05 -12.00 7.08
N ARG A 133 1.74 -10.89 6.83
CA ARG A 133 3.18 -10.85 6.59
C ARG A 133 3.69 -9.44 6.84
N GLN A 134 4.99 -9.30 7.10
CA GLN A 134 5.59 -7.99 7.31
C GLN A 134 6.93 -7.90 6.58
N TRP A 135 7.22 -6.72 6.03
CA TRP A 135 8.52 -6.44 5.42
C TRP A 135 8.91 -4.98 5.64
N THR A 136 10.21 -4.71 5.66
CA THR A 136 10.75 -3.36 5.65
C THR A 136 11.57 -3.17 4.40
N TYR A 137 11.19 -2.20 3.58
CA TYR A 137 11.96 -1.80 2.41
C TYR A 137 13.16 -0.98 2.86
N THR A 138 14.28 -1.66 3.05
CA THR A 138 15.59 -1.02 3.09
C THR A 138 16.15 -1.09 1.69
N ALA A 139 16.46 0.03 1.04
CA ALA A 139 17.25 -0.07 -0.18
C ALA A 139 18.64 -0.51 0.25
N SER A 140 18.91 -1.81 0.09
CA SER A 140 20.19 -2.44 0.31
C SER A 140 21.18 -1.91 -0.72
N HIS A 141 22.26 -1.30 -0.21
CA HIS A 141 23.56 -1.04 -0.82
C HIS A 141 23.71 -1.43 -2.29
N ALA A 142 24.04 -0.41 -3.11
CA ALA A 142 24.62 -0.56 -4.42
C ALA A 142 25.64 -1.71 -4.45
N HIS A 143 25.46 -2.57 -5.44
CA HIS A 143 26.29 -3.71 -5.76
C HIS A 143 27.79 -3.36 -5.68
N HIS A 144 28.49 -3.82 -4.63
CA HIS A 144 29.95 -3.77 -4.60
C HIS A 144 30.46 -4.85 -5.57
N ARG A 145 30.52 -4.52 -6.87
CA ARG A 145 31.27 -5.31 -7.86
C ARG A 145 32.73 -5.26 -7.46
N ARG A 146 33.18 -6.27 -6.70
CA ARG A 146 34.61 -6.59 -6.58
C ARG A 146 35.12 -6.94 -7.98
N THR A 147 35.80 -5.99 -8.62
CA THR A 147 36.62 -6.27 -9.80
C THR A 147 37.77 -7.17 -9.36
N ARG A 148 37.68 -8.46 -9.69
CA ARG A 148 38.81 -9.38 -9.61
C ARG A 148 39.80 -8.96 -10.70
N LYS A 149 40.80 -8.15 -10.33
CA LYS A 149 41.94 -7.83 -11.19
C LYS A 149 42.79 -9.10 -11.30
N THR A 150 42.69 -9.80 -12.41
CA THR A 150 43.62 -10.87 -12.81
C THR A 150 45.01 -10.26 -12.98
N LYS A 151 45.90 -10.45 -12.01
CA LYS A 151 47.34 -10.37 -12.22
C LYS A 151 47.79 -11.71 -12.81
N ARG A 152 48.14 -11.72 -14.09
CA ARG A 152 49.07 -12.70 -14.65
C ARG A 152 50.45 -12.02 -14.65
N SER A 153 51.40 -12.65 -13.96
CA SER A 153 52.83 -12.47 -14.13
C SER A 153 53.37 -13.73 -14.80
#